data_AF-A0A1R3KTN5-F1
#
_entry.id   AF-A0A1R3KTN5-F1
#
_cell.length_a   1.000
_cell.length_b   1.000
_cell.length_c   1.000
_cell.angle_alpha   90.00
_cell.angle_beta   90.00
_cell.angle_gamma   90.00
#
_symmetry.space_group_name_H-M   'P 1'
#
loop_
_entity.id
_entity.type
_entity.pdbx_description
1 polymer ?
#
loop_
_entity_poly.entity_id
_entity_poly.type
_entity_poly.pdbx_seq_one_letter_code
_entity_poly.pdbx_strand_id
1 'polypeptide(L)'
;MAVMRKACFMSMNPRRSQGTTRMCRLVLRKKVKFVKVHRNLSTLRKIVPGCEEADLETLFQKSIEHIIKLKSLVFVLRNLADSYGV
;
A
#
# COMPACT_ATOMS: atom_id res chain seq x y z
N MET A 1 -34.17 56.09 -18.79
CA MET A 1 -33.76 56.05 -17.36
C MET A 1 -33.18 54.68 -17.07
N ALA A 2 -31.93 54.63 -16.62
CA ALA A 2 -31.26 53.40 -16.24
C ALA A 2 -31.82 52.87 -14.91
N VAL A 3 -32.16 51.57 -14.86
CA VAL A 3 -32.37 50.88 -13.58
C VAL A 3 -31.34 49.75 -13.48
N MET A 4 -30.49 49.92 -12.50
CA MET A 4 -29.31 49.13 -12.17
C MET A 4 -29.66 48.13 -11.05
N ARG A 5 -28.93 46.99 -11.02
CA ARG A 5 -28.73 46.01 -9.90
C ARG A 5 -29.79 44.89 -9.83
N LYS A 6 -29.40 43.63 -9.65
CA LYS A 6 -28.49 43.15 -8.59
C LYS A 6 -27.80 41.83 -8.99
N ALA A 7 -26.47 41.86 -9.11
CA ALA A 7 -25.67 40.64 -9.10
C ALA A 7 -25.76 40.03 -7.69
N CYS A 8 -26.15 38.76 -7.61
CA CYS A 8 -26.13 38.00 -6.37
C CYS A 8 -24.67 37.68 -6.04
N PHE A 9 -24.03 38.56 -5.25
CA PHE A 9 -22.70 38.34 -4.71
C PHE A 9 -22.80 37.25 -3.64
N MET A 10 -22.62 35.99 -4.04
CA MET A 10 -22.48 34.88 -3.10
C MET A 10 -21.22 35.12 -2.26
N SER A 11 -21.44 35.66 -1.06
CA SER A 11 -20.43 35.77 -0.01
C SER A 11 -20.03 34.35 0.42
N MET A 12 -18.99 33.80 -0.22
CA MET A 12 -18.32 32.60 0.29
C MET A 12 -17.50 33.00 1.50
N ASN A 13 -18.02 32.72 2.70
CA ASN A 13 -17.24 32.79 3.93
C ASN A 13 -16.12 31.72 3.93
N PRO A 14 -14.82 32.08 3.95
CA PRO A 14 -13.73 31.10 3.86
C PRO A 14 -13.54 30.23 5.11
N ARG A 15 -14.25 30.51 6.22
CA ARG A 15 -13.88 30.01 7.55
C ARG A 15 -14.37 28.59 7.88
N ARG A 16 -15.22 27.96 7.06
CA ARG A 16 -15.67 26.56 7.25
C ARG A 16 -14.95 25.52 6.38
N SER A 17 -14.06 25.94 5.48
CA SER A 17 -13.43 25.05 4.47
C SER A 17 -12.16 24.33 4.93
N GLN A 18 -11.44 24.84 5.94
CA GLN A 18 -10.15 24.26 6.33
C GLN A 18 -10.26 22.92 7.06
N GLY A 19 -11.27 22.73 7.91
CA GLY A 19 -11.48 21.48 8.67
C GLY A 19 -11.91 20.30 7.78
N THR A 20 -12.86 20.54 6.88
CA THR A 20 -13.34 19.56 5.88
C THR A 20 -12.27 19.19 4.87
N THR A 21 -11.46 20.15 4.40
CA THR A 21 -10.35 19.88 3.46
C THR A 21 -9.22 19.07 4.11
N ARG A 22 -8.91 19.31 5.40
CA ARG A 22 -7.95 18.49 6.15
C ARG A 22 -8.47 17.08 6.39
N MET A 23 -9.75 16.93 6.72
CA MET A 23 -10.35 15.61 6.92
C MET A 23 -10.45 14.80 5.63
N CYS A 24 -10.86 15.41 4.53
CA CYS A 24 -10.87 14.76 3.22
C CYS A 24 -9.47 14.28 2.82
N ARG A 25 -8.42 15.09 3.07
CA ARG A 25 -7.03 14.68 2.83
C ARG A 25 -6.61 13.48 3.69
N LEU A 26 -7.00 13.44 4.96
CA LEU A 26 -6.67 12.33 5.85
C LEU A 26 -7.39 11.04 5.45
N VAL A 27 -8.67 11.13 5.08
CA VAL A 27 -9.45 9.99 4.55
C VAL A 27 -8.84 9.47 3.25
N LEU A 28 -8.47 10.36 2.32
CA LEU A 28 -7.82 9.98 1.06
C LEU A 28 -6.48 9.28 1.32
N ARG A 29 -5.65 9.82 2.24
CA ARG A 29 -4.38 9.19 2.64
C ARG A 29 -4.58 7.79 3.23
N LYS A 30 -5.60 7.60 4.07
CA LYS A 30 -5.95 6.27 4.62
C LYS A 30 -6.38 5.30 3.52
N LYS A 31 -7.23 5.74 2.59
CA LYS A 31 -7.65 4.94 1.42
C LYS A 31 -6.46 4.53 0.56
N VAL A 32 -5.55 5.46 0.24
CA VAL A 32 -4.34 5.16 -0.54
C VAL A 32 -3.45 4.15 0.17
N LYS A 33 -3.24 4.30 1.49
CA LYS A 33 -2.49 3.32 2.28
C LYS A 33 -3.13 1.94 2.24
N PHE A 34 -4.46 1.86 2.37
CA PHE A 34 -5.18 0.59 2.30
C PHE A 34 -4.99 -0.10 0.95
N VAL A 35 -5.17 0.62 -0.16
CA VAL A 35 -4.95 0.08 -1.51
C VAL A 35 -3.50 -0.42 -1.68
N LYS A 36 -2.52 0.32 -1.15
CA LYS A 36 -1.12 -0.09 -1.19
C LYS A 36 -0.88 -1.39 -0.42
N VAL A 37 -1.43 -1.49 0.80
CA VAL A 37 -1.32 -2.71 1.62
C VAL A 37 -1.98 -3.90 0.93
N HIS A 38 -3.18 -3.72 0.37
CA HIS A 38 -3.89 -4.77 -0.35
C HIS A 38 -3.11 -5.27 -1.58
N ARG A 39 -2.52 -4.35 -2.36
CA ARG A 39 -1.66 -4.72 -3.50
C ARG A 39 -0.43 -5.50 -3.04
N ASN A 40 0.23 -5.06 -1.97
CA ASN A 40 1.39 -5.76 -1.43
C ASN A 40 1.04 -7.18 -0.97
N LEU A 41 -0.10 -7.36 -0.30
CA LEU A 41 -0.58 -8.68 0.11
C LEU A 41 -0.91 -9.58 -1.09
N SER A 42 -1.56 -9.03 -2.12
CA SER A 42 -1.83 -9.76 -3.35
C SER A 42 -0.54 -10.21 -4.06
N THR A 43 0.48 -9.35 -4.08
CA THR A 43 1.80 -9.71 -4.61
C THR A 43 2.45 -10.80 -3.77
N LEU A 44 2.41 -10.69 -2.44
CA LEU A 44 3.03 -11.68 -1.55
C LEU A 44 2.42 -13.08 -1.73
N ARG A 45 1.09 -13.18 -1.87
CA ARG A 45 0.40 -14.46 -2.16
C ARG A 45 0.88 -15.13 -3.44
N LYS A 46 1.23 -14.35 -4.46
CA LYS A 46 1.73 -14.88 -5.74
C LYS A 46 3.19 -15.34 -5.67
N ILE A 47 3.96 -14.80 -4.73
CA ILE A 47 5.39 -15.14 -4.57
C ILE A 47 5.55 -16.37 -3.69
N VAL A 48 4.73 -16.49 -2.64
CA VAL A 48 4.83 -17.59 -1.68
C VAL A 48 4.08 -18.81 -2.22
N PRO A 49 4.75 -19.94 -2.45
CA PRO A 49 4.10 -21.13 -3.01
C PRO A 49 2.97 -21.65 -2.11
N GLY A 50 1.83 -22.01 -2.71
CA GLY A 50 0.69 -22.63 -2.01
C GLY A 50 -0.08 -21.67 -1.08
N CYS A 51 0.02 -20.35 -1.30
CA CYS A 51 -0.62 -19.33 -0.49
C CYS A 51 -1.64 -18.48 -1.26
N GLU A 52 -2.17 -18.98 -2.38
CA GLU A 52 -3.14 -18.30 -3.24
C GLU A 52 -4.38 -17.89 -2.43
N GLU A 53 -4.90 -18.80 -1.61
CA GLU A 53 -6.12 -18.63 -0.81
C GLU A 53 -5.87 -18.56 0.71
N ALA A 54 -4.61 -18.62 1.15
CA ALA A 54 -4.26 -18.61 2.58
C ALA A 54 -4.82 -17.36 3.30
N ASP A 55 -5.17 -17.49 4.59
CA ASP A 55 -5.45 -16.32 5.41
C ASP A 55 -4.15 -15.51 5.67
N LEU A 56 -4.26 -14.34 6.30
CA LEU A 56 -3.12 -13.46 6.49
C LEU A 56 -2.06 -14.04 7.44
N GLU A 57 -2.48 -14.72 8.50
CA GLU A 57 -1.56 -15.28 9.49
C GLU A 57 -0.75 -16.41 8.86
N THR A 58 -1.43 -17.33 8.18
CA THR A 58 -0.80 -18.41 7.43
C THR A 58 0.12 -17.88 6.33
N LEU A 59 -0.30 -16.84 5.58
CA LEU A 59 0.53 -16.21 4.55
C LEU A 59 1.85 -15.67 5.13
N PHE A 60 1.81 -14.96 6.26
CA PHE A 60 3.02 -14.43 6.89
C PHE A 60 3.91 -15.54 7.46
N GLN A 61 3.32 -16.54 8.12
CA GLN A 61 4.08 -17.68 8.62
C GLN A 61 4.79 -18.43 7.48
N LYS A 62 4.09 -18.74 6.40
CA LYS A 62 4.66 -19.39 5.20
C LYS A 62 5.69 -18.51 4.51
N SER A 63 5.50 -17.19 4.50
CA SER A 63 6.50 -16.25 3.97
C SER A 63 7.81 -16.34 4.74
N ILE A 64 7.75 -16.36 6.08
CA ILE A 64 8.94 -16.48 6.94
C ILE A 64 9.64 -17.82 6.69
N GLU A 65 8.88 -18.91 6.67
CA GLU A 65 9.38 -20.25 6.39
C GLU A 65 10.11 -20.29 5.03
N HIS A 66 9.51 -19.69 4.00
CA HIS A 66 10.07 -19.61 2.66
C HIS A 66 11.37 -18.80 2.61
N ILE A 67 11.43 -17.65 3.31
CA ILE A 67 12.65 -16.84 3.41
C ILE A 67 13.79 -17.64 4.06
N ILE A 68 13.51 -18.39 5.13
CA ILE A 68 14.52 -19.22 5.80
C ILE A 68 15.07 -20.29 4.83
N LYS A 69 14.19 -20.98 4.09
CA LYS A 69 14.58 -21.96 3.08
C LYS A 69 15.45 -21.34 1.97
N LEU A 70 15.03 -20.19 1.43
CA LEU A 70 15.79 -19.48 0.42
C LEU A 70 17.18 -19.07 0.92
N LYS A 71 17.30 -18.58 2.16
CA LYS A 71 18.61 -18.25 2.76
C LYS A 71 19.51 -19.46 2.89
N SER A 72 18.96 -20.61 3.30
CA SER A 72 19.70 -21.87 3.36
C SER A 72 20.19 -22.30 1.98
N LEU A 73 19.33 -22.22 0.96
CA LEU A 73 19.72 -22.54 -0.42
C LEU A 73 20.82 -21.62 -0.93
N VAL A 74 20.74 -20.31 -0.69
CA VAL A 74 21.80 -19.37 -1.07
C VAL A 74 23.13 -19.71 -0.38
N PHE A 75 23.09 -20.10 0.90
CA PHE A 75 24.28 -20.53 1.62
C PHE A 75 24.91 -21.78 1.01
N VAL A 76 24.11 -22.80 0.72
CA VAL A 76 24.60 -24.03 0.06
C VAL A 76 25.17 -23.71 -1.32
N LEU A 77 24.48 -22.92 -2.13
CA LEU A 77 24.94 -22.53 -3.47
C LEU A 77 26.26 -21.76 -3.43
N ARG A 78 26.47 -20.88 -2.44
CA ARG A 78 27.74 -20.19 -2.24
C ARG A 78 28.87 -21.17 -1.93
N ASN A 79 28.67 -22.07 -0.98
CA ASN A 79 29.69 -23.07 -0.63
C ASN A 79 30.02 -23.98 -1.82
N LEU A 80 29.03 -24.34 -2.63
CA LEU A 80 29.25 -25.10 -3.86
C LEU A 80 30.08 -24.28 -4.85
N ALA A 81 29.71 -23.03 -5.13
CA ALA A 81 30.47 -22.16 -6.01
C ALA A 81 31.94 -22.02 -5.56
N ASP A 82 32.16 -21.80 -4.26
CA ASP A 82 33.51 -21.72 -3.67
C ASP A 82 34.30 -23.03 -3.87
N SER A 83 33.63 -24.19 -3.76
CA SER A 83 34.26 -25.51 -3.95
C SER A 83 34.57 -25.84 -5.42
N TYR A 84 33.76 -25.35 -6.37
CA TYR A 84 33.94 -25.57 -7.80
C TYR A 84 34.75 -24.45 -8.48
N GLY A 85 35.09 -23.37 -7.76
CA GLY A 85 35.88 -22.25 -8.26
C GLY A 85 35.16 -21.38 -9.30
N VAL A 86 33.82 -21.28 -9.22
CA VAL A 86 32.97 -20.45 -10.11
C VAL A 86 32.71 -19.08 -9.49
#